data_AF-A0A3D4UKH7-F1
#
_entry.id   AF-A0A3D4UKH7-F1
#
_cell.length_a   1.000
_cell.length_b   1.000
_cell.length_c   1.000
_cell.angle_alpha   90.00
_cell.angle_beta   90.00
_cell.angle_gamma   90.00
#
_symmetry.space_group_name_H-M   'P 1'
#
loop_
_entity.id
_entity.type
_entity.pdbx_description
1 polymer ?
#
loop_
_entity_poly.entity_id
_entity_poly.type
_entity_poly.pdbx_seq_one_letter_code
_entity_poly.pdbx_strand_id
1 'polypeptide(L)'
;MTRLFILLVLALASSLSFAQSDQALVDRYDRMYASGKYEQALRVAELISERYPESATWHFNSGALYAKLDQPDAAISHLQQCADLGFTGIASFEQNADLDSVRDRSDFKAVLELVRSAAKARMDAFQDEARRHQPKVYVPPTAATESRPLLIALHGTGMDGESMYDALLETAELEGMILVCPDALRPAGEGFSWTYRDESSWFVNHLIERAISEHNADPERVILVGFSQGANIALIMGQTQPERFAGVIPICGHYEAQIAESEQT
;
A
#
# COMPACT_ATOMS: atom_id res chain seq x y z
N MET A 1 1.95 18.55 -19.09
CA MET A 1 1.09 18.64 -17.89
C MET A 1 1.19 17.31 -17.19
N THR A 2 2.17 17.14 -16.30
CA THR A 2 2.47 15.85 -15.68
C THR A 2 2.37 16.05 -14.17
N ARG A 3 1.39 15.38 -13.54
CA ARG A 3 1.05 15.53 -12.13
C ARG A 3 1.94 14.61 -11.29
N LEU A 4 2.55 15.18 -10.26
CA LEU A 4 3.35 14.53 -9.23
C LEU A 4 2.44 13.60 -8.39
N PHE A 5 2.80 12.32 -8.28
CA PHE A 5 2.12 11.35 -7.42
C PHE A 5 2.59 11.52 -5.97
N ILE A 6 1.70 11.92 -5.08
CA ILE A 6 1.92 11.89 -3.63
C ILE A 6 1.34 10.56 -3.12
N LEU A 7 2.21 9.66 -2.68
CA LEU A 7 1.85 8.52 -1.85
C LEU A 7 1.34 9.06 -0.50
N LEU A 8 0.02 9.19 -0.37
CA LEU A 8 -0.62 9.59 0.87
C LEU A 8 -0.62 8.40 1.84
N VAL A 9 0.39 8.33 2.71
CA VAL A 9 0.37 7.44 3.88
C VAL A 9 -0.59 8.04 4.90
N LEU A 10 -1.81 7.51 4.97
CA LEU A 10 -2.78 7.85 6.00
C LEU A 10 -2.30 7.29 7.35
N ALA A 11 -1.72 8.15 8.18
CA ALA A 11 -1.54 7.91 9.61
C ALA A 11 -2.68 8.60 10.38
N LEU A 12 -3.48 7.81 11.10
CA LEU A 12 -4.51 8.28 12.02
C LEU A 12 -4.11 7.89 13.44
N ALA A 13 -3.67 8.86 14.26
CA ALA A 13 -4.00 8.97 15.69
C ALA A 13 -3.42 10.25 16.34
N SER A 14 -4.23 10.86 17.22
CA SER A 14 -3.93 11.91 18.21
C SER A 14 -3.93 13.37 17.73
N SER A 15 -5.13 13.85 17.43
CA SER A 15 -5.47 15.27 17.32
C SER A 15 -5.45 15.96 18.69
N LEU A 16 -4.58 16.94 18.85
CA LEU A 16 -4.89 18.27 19.41
C LEU A 16 -3.69 19.25 19.31
N SER A 17 -2.55 18.82 18.75
CA SER A 17 -1.42 19.69 18.37
C SER A 17 -0.51 19.14 17.24
N PHE A 18 -0.97 18.20 16.42
CA PHE A 18 -0.43 17.96 15.06
C PHE A 18 -0.80 19.19 14.21
N ALA A 19 -0.04 20.28 14.37
CA ALA A 19 -0.48 21.64 14.12
C ALA A 19 -0.30 22.05 12.64
N GLN A 20 -1.15 22.93 12.13
CA GLN A 20 -1.13 23.47 10.75
C GLN A 20 0.25 23.87 10.19
N SER A 21 1.22 24.16 11.06
CA SER A 21 2.61 24.43 10.69
C SER A 21 3.30 23.29 9.94
N ASP A 22 2.95 22.05 10.25
CA ASP A 22 3.65 20.89 9.74
C ASP A 22 3.18 20.56 8.33
N GLN A 23 1.85 20.59 8.11
CA GLN A 23 1.27 20.52 6.77
C GLN A 23 1.76 21.67 5.87
N ALA A 24 1.85 22.89 6.40
CA ALA A 24 2.35 24.03 5.63
C ALA A 24 3.82 23.85 5.18
N LEU A 25 4.64 23.15 5.97
CA LEU A 25 6.02 22.79 5.59
C LEU A 25 6.02 21.74 4.48
N VAL A 26 5.21 20.69 4.58
CA VAL A 26 5.07 19.68 3.53
C VAL A 26 4.57 20.31 2.23
N ASP A 27 3.51 21.12 2.28
CA ASP A 27 2.97 21.80 1.10
C ASP A 27 4.00 22.75 0.47
N ARG A 28 4.86 23.36 1.29
CA ARG A 28 5.94 24.22 0.81
C ARG A 28 7.02 23.39 0.10
N TYR A 29 7.42 22.26 0.69
CA TYR A 29 8.33 21.31 0.06
C TYR A 29 7.79 20.88 -1.31
N ASP A 30 6.54 20.41 -1.36
CA ASP A 30 5.91 19.91 -2.60
C ASP A 30 5.86 21.00 -3.68
N ARG A 31 5.48 22.23 -3.32
CA ARG A 31 5.47 23.35 -4.26
C ARG A 31 6.86 23.67 -4.82
N MET A 32 7.89 23.64 -3.98
CA MET A 32 9.27 23.93 -4.42
C MET A 32 9.79 22.81 -5.32
N TYR A 33 9.57 21.56 -4.93
CA TYR A 33 9.95 20.38 -5.70
C TYR A 33 9.27 20.39 -7.07
N ALA A 34 7.94 20.56 -7.11
CA ALA A 34 7.15 20.61 -8.35
C ALA A 34 7.55 21.79 -9.28
N SER A 35 8.11 22.86 -8.71
CA SER A 35 8.60 24.02 -9.48
C SER A 35 10.06 23.88 -9.93
N GLY A 36 10.70 22.72 -9.71
CA GLY A 36 12.11 22.50 -10.03
C GLY A 36 13.10 23.26 -9.14
N LYS A 37 12.64 23.80 -8.01
CA LYS A 37 13.47 24.59 -7.07
C LYS A 37 14.10 23.66 -6.02
N TYR A 38 14.92 22.71 -6.48
CA TYR A 38 15.39 21.59 -5.68
C TYR A 38 16.23 22.00 -4.46
N GLU A 39 17.07 23.03 -4.57
CA GLU A 39 17.84 23.54 -3.41
C GLU A 39 16.93 24.19 -2.36
N GLN A 40 15.80 24.77 -2.79
CA GLN A 40 14.81 25.33 -1.86
C GLN A 40 13.98 24.23 -1.22
N ALA A 41 13.62 23.20 -1.99
CA ALA A 41 12.96 22.00 -1.49
C ALA A 41 13.85 21.29 -0.45
N LEU A 42 15.15 21.15 -0.73
CA LEU A 42 16.10 20.49 0.16
C LEU A 42 16.17 21.19 1.52
N ARG A 43 16.31 22.52 1.55
CA ARG A 43 16.28 23.28 2.81
C ARG A 43 15.01 23.06 3.64
N VAL A 44 13.88 22.84 2.97
CA VAL A 44 12.62 22.52 3.67
C VAL A 44 12.64 21.06 4.14
N ALA A 45 13.11 20.12 3.33
CA ALA A 45 13.23 18.71 3.70
C ALA A 45 14.17 18.50 4.89
N GLU A 46 15.29 19.22 4.95
CA GLU A 46 16.23 19.21 6.08
C GLU A 46 15.58 19.76 7.34
N LEU A 47 14.90 20.90 7.25
CA LEU A 47 14.16 21.47 8.39
C LEU A 47 13.12 20.49 8.94
N ILE A 48 12.45 19.74 8.05
CA ILE A 48 11.49 18.71 8.47
C ILE A 48 12.22 17.52 9.08
N SER A 49 13.33 17.06 8.49
CA SER A 49 14.14 15.95 9.02
C SER A 49 14.75 16.26 10.39
N GLU A 50 15.16 17.51 10.63
CA GLU A 50 15.61 17.99 11.94
C GLU A 50 14.48 17.99 12.98
N ARG A 51 13.26 18.34 12.55
CA ARG A 51 12.08 18.34 13.43
C ARG A 51 11.58 16.93 13.73
N TYR A 52 11.69 16.02 12.77
CA TYR A 52 11.26 14.62 12.88
C TYR A 52 12.42 13.67 12.53
N PRO A 53 13.43 13.58 13.40
CA PRO A 53 14.62 12.77 13.13
C PRO A 53 14.30 11.27 12.97
N GLU A 54 13.17 10.81 13.53
CA GLU A 54 12.69 9.43 13.42
C GLU A 54 11.87 9.18 12.13
N SER A 55 11.69 10.18 11.27
CA SER A 55 10.91 10.02 10.04
C SER A 55 11.75 9.45 8.91
N ALA A 56 11.68 8.14 8.73
CA ALA A 56 12.35 7.44 7.63
C ALA A 56 11.99 8.04 6.25
N THR A 57 10.73 8.48 6.07
CA THR A 57 10.25 9.12 4.83
C THR A 57 10.94 10.45 4.56
N TRP A 58 11.17 11.28 5.58
CA TRP A 58 11.83 12.58 5.37
C TRP A 58 13.34 12.43 5.16
N HIS A 59 13.95 11.41 5.76
CA HIS A 59 15.30 10.99 5.39
C HIS A 59 15.39 10.52 3.94
N PHE A 60 14.42 9.71 3.47
CA PHE A 60 14.35 9.32 2.06
C PHE A 60 14.25 10.54 1.14
N ASN A 61 13.31 11.45 1.41
CA ASN A 61 13.09 12.65 0.59
C ASN A 61 14.34 13.55 0.53
N SER A 62 15.01 13.75 1.68
CA SER A 62 16.26 14.51 1.74
C SER A 62 17.38 13.82 0.96
N GLY A 63 17.54 12.50 1.13
CA GLY A 63 18.53 11.71 0.40
C GLY A 63 18.33 11.73 -1.12
N ALA A 64 17.08 11.62 -1.57
CA ALA A 64 16.73 11.74 -2.99
C ALA A 64 17.07 13.12 -3.55
N LEU A 65 16.75 14.20 -2.83
CA LEU A 65 17.12 15.56 -3.27
C LEU A 65 18.63 15.79 -3.30
N TYR A 66 19.37 15.26 -2.33
CA TYR A 66 20.83 15.31 -2.35
C TYR A 66 21.42 14.59 -3.56
N ALA A 67 20.90 13.40 -3.89
CA ALA A 67 21.32 12.67 -5.10
C ALA A 67 21.00 13.48 -6.37
N LYS A 68 19.79 14.05 -6.46
CA LYS A 68 19.37 14.89 -7.58
C LYS A 68 20.24 16.14 -7.77
N LEU A 69 20.76 16.69 -6.68
CA LEU A 69 21.65 17.85 -6.65
C LEU A 69 23.14 17.48 -6.79
N ASP A 70 23.43 16.24 -7.20
CA ASP A 70 24.79 15.72 -7.40
C ASP A 70 25.67 15.82 -6.13
N GLN A 71 25.07 15.59 -4.97
CA GLN A 71 25.72 15.56 -3.66
C GLN A 71 25.64 14.14 -3.07
N PRO A 72 26.42 13.19 -3.62
CA PRO A 72 26.12 11.78 -3.42
C PRO A 72 26.48 11.30 -2.02
N ASP A 73 27.49 11.86 -1.34
CA ASP A 73 27.83 11.42 0.03
C ASP A 73 26.76 11.82 1.06
N ALA A 74 26.20 13.02 0.94
CA ALA A 74 25.07 13.47 1.75
C ALA A 74 23.81 12.64 1.44
N ALA A 75 23.60 12.28 0.16
CA ALA A 75 22.52 11.39 -0.24
C ALA A 75 22.61 10.04 0.47
N ILE A 76 23.77 9.37 0.41
CA ILE A 76 23.97 8.08 1.08
C ILE A 76 23.76 8.18 2.59
N SER A 77 24.25 9.25 3.24
CA SER A 77 24.05 9.43 4.69
C SER A 77 22.56 9.44 5.07
N HIS A 78 21.73 10.19 4.34
CA HIS A 78 20.29 10.25 4.61
C HIS A 78 19.57 8.94 4.22
N LEU A 79 19.95 8.33 3.10
CA LEU A 79 19.37 7.06 2.68
C LEU A 79 19.71 5.92 3.65
N GLN A 80 20.91 5.93 4.25
CA GLN A 80 21.28 5.01 5.32
C GLN A 80 20.42 5.23 6.57
N GLN A 81 20.23 6.49 7.02
CA GLN A 81 19.34 6.79 8.14
C GLN A 81 17.89 6.34 7.87
N CYS A 82 17.41 6.53 6.65
CA CYS A 82 16.12 6.02 6.20
C CYS A 82 16.02 4.49 6.35
N ALA A 83 17.04 3.76 5.90
CA ALA A 83 17.10 2.30 6.02
C ALA A 83 17.18 1.84 7.49
N ASP A 84 18.00 2.50 8.31
CA ASP A 84 18.18 2.20 9.73
C ASP A 84 16.89 2.40 10.53
N LEU A 85 16.04 3.33 10.11
CA LEU A 85 14.70 3.58 10.66
C LEU A 85 13.64 2.59 10.13
N GLY A 86 14.03 1.56 9.38
CA GLY A 86 13.15 0.48 8.95
C GLY A 86 12.25 0.84 7.76
N PHE A 87 12.67 1.76 6.90
CA PHE A 87 11.93 2.02 5.66
C PHE A 87 11.85 0.77 4.79
N THR A 88 10.66 0.47 4.26
CA THR A 88 10.40 -0.75 3.48
C THR A 88 9.92 -0.47 2.05
N GLY A 89 9.90 0.80 1.62
CA GLY A 89 9.50 1.20 0.28
C GLY A 89 10.57 0.90 -0.77
N ILE A 90 10.71 -0.38 -1.14
CA ILE A 90 11.73 -0.83 -2.12
C ILE A 90 11.62 -0.06 -3.44
N ALA A 91 10.40 0.08 -3.99
CA ALA A 91 10.17 0.77 -5.26
C ALA A 91 10.67 2.22 -5.24
N SER A 92 10.61 2.90 -4.10
CA SER A 92 11.14 4.25 -3.95
C SER A 92 12.66 4.29 -4.16
N PHE A 93 13.40 3.27 -3.76
CA PHE A 93 14.84 3.18 -4.03
C PHE A 93 15.13 2.70 -5.46
N GLU A 94 14.34 1.76 -5.97
CA GLU A 94 14.61 1.11 -7.25
C GLU A 94 14.16 1.94 -8.46
N GLN A 95 13.10 2.75 -8.33
CA GLN A 95 12.44 3.39 -9.48
C GLN A 95 12.52 4.91 -9.45
N ASN A 96 12.89 5.52 -8.32
CA ASN A 96 12.97 6.98 -8.25
C ASN A 96 14.17 7.52 -9.04
N ALA A 97 13.88 8.26 -10.11
CA ALA A 97 14.87 8.86 -10.99
C ALA A 97 15.79 9.89 -10.30
N ASP A 98 15.39 10.44 -9.15
CA ASP A 98 16.24 11.34 -8.37
C ASP A 98 17.48 10.63 -7.80
N LEU A 99 17.45 9.31 -7.70
CA LEU A 99 18.55 8.48 -7.21
C LEU A 99 19.50 8.03 -8.33
N ASP A 100 19.25 8.39 -9.59
CA ASP A 100 20.02 7.89 -10.74
C ASP A 100 21.54 8.14 -10.60
N SER A 101 21.94 9.29 -10.05
CA SER A 101 23.34 9.66 -9.84
C SER A 101 24.09 8.78 -8.84
N VAL A 102 23.38 8.09 -7.93
CA VAL A 102 23.98 7.25 -6.88
C VAL A 102 23.82 5.75 -7.12
N ARG A 103 23.03 5.32 -8.12
CA ARG A 103 22.67 3.91 -8.37
C ARG A 103 23.85 2.96 -8.45
N ASP A 104 24.93 3.39 -9.10
CA ASP A 104 26.09 2.53 -9.32
C ASP A 104 27.04 2.43 -8.13
N ARG A 105 26.92 3.32 -7.15
CA ARG A 105 27.78 3.33 -5.97
C ARG A 105 27.57 2.06 -5.13
N SER A 106 28.67 1.55 -4.58
CA SER A 106 28.65 0.34 -3.75
C SER A 106 27.92 0.54 -2.42
N ASP A 107 27.99 1.75 -1.85
CA ASP A 107 27.31 2.08 -0.60
C ASP A 107 25.79 2.27 -0.80
N PHE A 108 25.36 2.87 -1.91
CA PHE A 108 23.93 2.87 -2.29
C PHE A 108 23.37 1.45 -2.38
N LYS A 109 24.09 0.55 -3.07
CA LYS A 109 23.70 -0.86 -3.20
C LYS A 109 23.61 -1.55 -1.83
N ALA A 110 24.49 -1.22 -0.90
CA ALA A 110 24.42 -1.74 0.47
C ALA A 110 23.19 -1.22 1.22
N VAL A 111 22.88 0.08 1.11
CA VAL A 111 21.65 0.66 1.70
C VAL A 111 20.39 0.00 1.11
N LEU A 112 20.33 -0.16 -0.21
CA LEU A 112 19.21 -0.83 -0.88
C LEU A 112 19.00 -2.26 -0.37
N GLU A 113 20.08 -3.00 -0.10
CA GLU A 113 19.98 -4.35 0.44
C GLU A 113 19.42 -4.38 1.87
N LEU A 114 19.73 -3.36 2.69
CA LEU A 114 19.10 -3.19 4.01
C LEU A 114 17.60 -2.94 3.88
N VAL A 115 17.18 -2.07 2.96
CA VAL A 115 15.76 -1.78 2.69
C VAL A 115 15.02 -3.04 2.21
N ARG A 116 15.63 -3.80 1.29
CA ARG A 116 15.08 -5.09 0.80
C ARG A 116 14.93 -6.10 1.93
N SER A 117 15.96 -6.23 2.79
CA SER A 117 15.93 -7.13 3.94
C SER A 117 14.83 -6.75 4.93
N ALA A 118 14.68 -5.45 5.24
CA ALA A 118 13.64 -4.95 6.12
C ALA A 118 12.23 -5.17 5.53
N ALA A 119 12.05 -4.89 4.25
CA ALA A 119 10.79 -5.12 3.54
C ALA A 119 10.41 -6.60 3.50
N LYS A 120 11.38 -7.49 3.25
CA LYS A 120 11.18 -8.94 3.33
C LYS A 120 10.75 -9.36 4.73
N ALA A 121 11.45 -8.92 5.78
CA ALA A 121 11.11 -9.26 7.16
C ALA A 121 9.69 -8.79 7.54
N ARG A 122 9.28 -7.59 7.12
CA ARG A 122 7.91 -7.09 7.29
C ARG A 122 6.90 -8.00 6.61
N MET A 123 7.14 -8.33 5.34
CA MET A 123 6.23 -9.19 4.57
C MET A 123 6.14 -10.60 5.15
N ASP A 124 7.26 -11.22 5.53
CA ASP A 124 7.25 -12.55 6.15
C ASP A 124 6.42 -12.56 7.44
N ALA A 125 6.62 -11.56 8.32
CA ALA A 125 5.83 -11.42 9.55
C ALA A 125 4.34 -11.21 9.27
N PHE A 126 4.01 -10.40 8.26
CA PHE A 126 2.62 -10.21 7.82
C PHE A 126 2.01 -11.51 7.31
N GLN A 127 2.71 -12.26 6.46
CA GLN A 127 2.20 -13.52 5.91
C GLN A 127 1.95 -14.55 7.00
N ASP A 128 2.82 -14.63 8.00
CA ASP A 128 2.63 -15.53 9.15
C ASP A 128 1.39 -15.16 9.97
N GLU A 129 1.11 -13.87 10.15
CA GLU A 129 -0.10 -13.37 10.79
C GLU A 129 -1.35 -13.66 9.95
N ALA A 130 -1.30 -13.31 8.66
CA ALA A 130 -2.39 -13.46 7.71
C ALA A 130 -2.83 -14.92 7.50
N ARG A 131 -1.90 -15.87 7.50
CA ARG A 131 -2.22 -17.32 7.42
C ARG A 131 -3.00 -17.81 8.63
N ARG A 132 -2.85 -17.18 9.79
CA ARG A 132 -3.59 -17.50 11.02
C ARG A 132 -4.92 -16.75 11.10
N HIS A 133 -5.12 -15.73 10.27
CA HIS A 133 -6.35 -14.95 10.24
C HIS A 133 -7.53 -15.79 9.74
N GLN A 134 -8.65 -15.67 10.45
CA GLN A 134 -9.91 -16.31 10.09
C GLN A 134 -10.90 -15.22 9.67
N PRO A 135 -11.10 -15.01 8.36
CA PRO A 135 -12.06 -14.02 7.88
C PRO A 135 -13.50 -14.46 8.19
N LYS A 136 -14.44 -13.52 8.12
CA LYS A 136 -15.87 -13.87 8.07
C LYS A 136 -16.13 -14.52 6.71
N VAL A 137 -16.74 -15.71 6.72
CA VAL A 137 -17.01 -16.48 5.51
C VAL A 137 -18.43 -16.99 5.51
N TYR A 138 -19.11 -16.84 4.38
CA TYR A 138 -20.37 -17.53 4.08
C TYR A 138 -20.11 -18.51 2.93
N VAL A 139 -20.55 -19.76 3.15
CA VAL A 139 -20.57 -20.80 2.13
C VAL A 139 -22.02 -21.26 1.99
N PRO A 140 -22.60 -21.25 0.78
CA PRO A 140 -23.96 -21.74 0.58
C PRO A 140 -24.15 -23.16 1.13
N PRO A 141 -25.23 -23.44 1.89
CA PRO A 141 -25.36 -24.65 2.71
C PRO A 141 -25.55 -25.94 1.91
N THR A 142 -26.00 -25.85 0.66
CA THR A 142 -26.16 -27.01 -0.23
C THR A 142 -24.78 -27.53 -0.65
N ALA A 143 -24.57 -28.83 -0.78
CA ALA A 143 -23.37 -29.32 -1.47
C ALA A 143 -23.47 -28.93 -2.96
N ALA A 144 -22.54 -28.13 -3.48
CA ALA A 144 -22.54 -27.87 -4.91
C ALA A 144 -21.94 -29.07 -5.65
N THR A 145 -22.56 -29.41 -6.78
CA THR A 145 -21.99 -30.34 -7.75
C THR A 145 -20.93 -29.69 -8.63
N GLU A 146 -20.86 -28.36 -8.64
CA GLU A 146 -19.94 -27.53 -9.43
C GLU A 146 -19.19 -26.53 -8.54
N SER A 147 -18.14 -25.92 -9.08
CA SER A 147 -17.46 -24.80 -8.41
C SER A 147 -18.41 -23.59 -8.27
N ARG A 148 -18.18 -22.74 -7.27
CA ARG A 148 -19.03 -21.57 -6.99
C ARG A 148 -18.33 -20.25 -7.28
N PRO A 149 -19.05 -19.19 -7.71
CA PRO A 149 -18.47 -17.86 -7.75
C PRO A 149 -17.99 -17.44 -6.35
N LEU A 150 -16.93 -16.65 -6.32
CA LEU A 150 -16.33 -16.11 -5.11
C LEU A 150 -16.50 -14.59 -5.08
N LEU A 151 -17.00 -14.06 -3.96
CA LEU A 151 -17.06 -12.65 -3.65
C LEU A 151 -16.10 -12.36 -2.49
N ILE A 152 -15.06 -11.55 -2.74
CA ILE A 152 -14.19 -11.03 -1.68
C ILE A 152 -14.56 -9.57 -1.44
N ALA A 153 -14.80 -9.19 -0.19
CA ALA A 153 -15.25 -7.85 0.17
C ALA A 153 -14.30 -7.16 1.16
N LEU A 154 -13.71 -6.04 0.73
CA LEU A 154 -12.71 -5.29 1.50
C LEU A 154 -13.33 -4.04 2.15
N HIS A 155 -13.17 -3.93 3.46
CA HIS A 155 -13.72 -2.83 4.26
C HIS A 155 -12.95 -1.50 4.07
N GLY A 156 -13.54 -0.38 4.52
CA GLY A 156 -12.88 0.94 4.56
C GLY A 156 -11.96 1.10 5.77
N THR A 157 -11.16 2.18 5.81
CA THR A 157 -10.31 2.47 6.98
C THR A 157 -11.12 2.62 8.26
N GLY A 158 -10.70 1.94 9.32
CA GLY A 158 -11.35 1.95 10.63
C GLY A 158 -12.62 1.10 10.72
N MET A 159 -12.84 0.23 9.74
CA MET A 159 -13.90 -0.78 9.73
C MET A 159 -13.28 -2.18 9.83
N ASP A 160 -14.12 -3.20 9.71
CA ASP A 160 -13.79 -4.63 9.79
C ASP A 160 -14.52 -5.44 8.71
N GLY A 161 -14.17 -6.72 8.57
CA GLY A 161 -14.80 -7.66 7.67
C GLY A 161 -16.25 -7.98 8.05
N GLU A 162 -16.63 -7.87 9.32
CA GLU A 162 -18.01 -8.08 9.78
C GLU A 162 -18.97 -7.07 9.15
N SER A 163 -18.59 -5.79 9.11
CA SER A 163 -19.40 -4.75 8.46
C SER A 163 -19.66 -5.01 6.97
N MET A 164 -18.68 -5.59 6.26
CA MET A 164 -18.83 -5.97 4.85
C MET A 164 -19.65 -7.25 4.69
N TYR A 165 -19.50 -8.20 5.62
CA TYR A 165 -20.28 -9.43 5.65
C TYR A 165 -21.77 -9.13 5.81
N ASP A 166 -22.13 -8.32 6.81
CA ASP A 166 -23.53 -7.92 7.06
C ASP A 166 -24.15 -7.19 5.86
N ALA A 167 -23.35 -6.39 5.15
CA ALA A 167 -23.81 -5.65 3.98
C ALA A 167 -24.04 -6.50 2.72
N LEU A 168 -23.34 -7.63 2.59
CA LEU A 168 -23.30 -8.42 1.34
C LEU A 168 -23.86 -9.85 1.48
N LEU A 169 -24.16 -10.31 2.69
CA LEU A 169 -24.66 -11.66 2.93
C LEU A 169 -25.89 -11.98 2.09
N GLU A 170 -26.91 -11.12 2.10
CA GLU A 170 -28.15 -11.34 1.33
C GLU A 170 -27.86 -11.49 -0.17
N THR A 171 -26.92 -10.69 -0.71
CA THR A 171 -26.51 -10.80 -2.12
C THR A 171 -25.82 -12.13 -2.39
N ALA A 172 -24.91 -12.57 -1.51
CA ALA A 172 -24.22 -13.84 -1.64
C ALA A 172 -25.18 -15.04 -1.56
N GLU A 173 -26.20 -14.96 -0.69
CA GLU A 173 -27.26 -15.97 -0.57
C GLU A 173 -28.10 -16.07 -1.85
N LEU A 174 -28.56 -14.92 -2.37
CA LEU A 174 -29.39 -14.86 -3.58
C LEU A 174 -28.66 -15.38 -4.82
N GLU A 175 -27.38 -15.05 -4.95
CA GLU A 175 -26.55 -15.42 -6.12
C GLU A 175 -25.81 -16.76 -5.93
N GLY A 176 -25.94 -17.41 -4.78
CA GLY A 176 -25.28 -18.68 -4.47
C GLY A 176 -23.75 -18.59 -4.47
N MET A 177 -23.21 -17.42 -4.07
CA MET A 177 -21.77 -17.14 -4.05
C MET A 177 -21.15 -17.51 -2.70
N ILE A 178 -19.87 -17.88 -2.71
CA ILE A 178 -19.05 -17.87 -1.50
C ILE A 178 -18.69 -16.42 -1.20
N LEU A 179 -18.89 -15.95 0.03
CA LEU A 179 -18.51 -14.60 0.46
C LEU A 179 -17.38 -14.69 1.48
N VAL A 180 -16.30 -13.96 1.24
CA VAL A 180 -15.15 -13.84 2.15
C VAL A 180 -14.92 -12.36 2.46
N CYS A 181 -15.08 -12.00 3.73
CA CYS A 181 -14.86 -10.65 4.24
C CYS A 181 -13.74 -10.66 5.29
N PRO A 182 -12.49 -10.39 4.87
CA PRO A 182 -11.37 -10.31 5.78
C PRO A 182 -11.32 -8.97 6.53
N ASP A 183 -10.84 -9.01 7.77
CA ASP A 183 -10.21 -7.86 8.41
C ASP A 183 -8.83 -7.63 7.80
N ALA A 184 -8.46 -6.38 7.56
CA ALA A 184 -7.05 -6.03 7.39
C ALA A 184 -6.28 -6.23 8.71
N LEU A 185 -4.94 -6.30 8.65
CA LEU A 185 -4.11 -6.67 9.82
C LEU A 185 -3.31 -5.50 10.39
N ARG A 186 -3.70 -4.27 10.04
CA ARG A 186 -3.07 -3.05 10.55
C ARG A 186 -4.15 -2.24 11.29
N PRO A 187 -3.99 -1.96 12.59
CA PRO A 187 -4.98 -1.19 13.35
C PRO A 187 -5.15 0.24 12.81
N ALA A 188 -6.40 0.73 12.80
CA ALA A 188 -6.73 2.11 12.48
C ALA A 188 -8.00 2.54 13.23
N GLY A 189 -7.86 3.39 14.24
CA GLY A 189 -8.99 3.72 15.13
C GLY A 189 -9.52 2.47 15.82
N GLU A 190 -10.84 2.25 15.74
CA GLU A 190 -11.52 1.08 16.33
C GLU A 190 -11.48 -0.17 15.43
N GLY A 191 -10.97 -0.05 14.20
CA GLY A 191 -10.92 -1.15 13.22
C GLY A 191 -9.55 -1.26 12.56
N PHE A 192 -9.54 -1.51 11.25
CA PHE A 192 -8.32 -1.84 10.53
C PHE A 192 -8.11 -1.01 9.25
N SER A 193 -6.91 -1.11 8.68
CA SER A 193 -6.53 -0.43 7.44
C SER A 193 -5.68 -1.30 6.52
N TRP A 194 -5.86 -1.08 5.22
CA TRP A 194 -5.07 -1.63 4.12
C TRP A 194 -3.80 -0.78 3.88
N THR A 195 -2.98 -0.61 4.92
CA THR A 195 -1.87 0.36 4.93
C THR A 195 -0.83 0.09 3.83
N TYR A 196 -0.47 -1.17 3.63
CA TYR A 196 0.56 -1.57 2.67
C TYR A 196 -0.07 -2.31 1.50
N ARG A 197 0.14 -1.80 0.27
CA ARG A 197 -0.49 -2.35 -0.95
C ARG A 197 -0.01 -3.77 -1.26
N ASP A 198 1.27 -4.06 -1.02
CA ASP A 198 1.86 -5.37 -1.24
C ASP A 198 1.28 -6.42 -0.29
N GLU A 199 1.12 -6.08 0.99
CA GLU A 199 0.45 -6.91 1.99
C GLU A 199 -1.00 -7.19 1.59
N SER A 200 -1.76 -6.15 1.26
CA SER A 200 -3.16 -6.27 0.85
C SER A 200 -3.32 -7.13 -0.41
N SER A 201 -2.49 -6.90 -1.44
CA SER A 201 -2.53 -7.66 -2.69
C SER A 201 -2.21 -9.14 -2.47
N TRP A 202 -1.15 -9.42 -1.70
CA TRP A 202 -0.81 -10.80 -1.34
C TRP A 202 -1.94 -11.47 -0.55
N PHE A 203 -2.54 -10.75 0.40
CA PHE A 203 -3.56 -11.32 1.27
C PHE A 203 -4.85 -11.66 0.54
N VAL A 204 -5.31 -10.80 -0.36
CA VAL A 204 -6.46 -11.10 -1.23
C VAL A 204 -6.18 -12.35 -2.06
N ASN A 205 -5.00 -12.46 -2.68
CA ASN A 205 -4.64 -13.65 -3.44
C ASN A 205 -4.60 -14.91 -2.57
N HIS A 206 -4.03 -14.81 -1.36
CA HIS A 206 -4.02 -15.91 -0.41
C HIS A 206 -5.43 -16.37 -0.04
N LEU A 207 -6.37 -15.44 0.15
CA LEU A 207 -7.77 -15.75 0.47
C LEU A 207 -8.51 -16.40 -0.70
N ILE A 208 -8.21 -16.00 -1.94
CA ILE A 208 -8.75 -16.66 -3.15
C ILE A 208 -8.29 -18.12 -3.18
N GLU A 209 -6.99 -18.36 -3.03
CA GLU A 209 -6.44 -19.74 -3.03
C GLU A 209 -7.02 -20.58 -1.89
N ARG A 210 -7.19 -20.00 -0.70
CA ARG A 210 -7.87 -20.67 0.41
C ARG A 210 -9.31 -21.01 0.07
N ALA A 211 -10.10 -20.08 -0.48
CA ALA A 211 -11.49 -20.34 -0.85
C ALA A 211 -11.62 -21.41 -1.96
N ILE A 212 -10.68 -21.46 -2.91
CA ILE A 212 -10.64 -22.51 -3.94
C ILE A 212 -10.41 -23.87 -3.27
N SER A 213 -9.40 -23.97 -2.41
CA SER A 213 -9.01 -25.24 -1.80
C SER A 213 -9.98 -25.74 -0.70
N GLU A 214 -10.53 -24.83 0.10
CA GLU A 214 -11.36 -25.16 1.27
C GLU A 214 -12.86 -25.20 0.93
N HIS A 215 -13.31 -24.45 -0.08
CA HIS A 215 -14.75 -24.22 -0.34
C HIS A 215 -15.17 -24.51 -1.79
N ASN A 216 -14.28 -25.01 -2.64
CA ASN A 216 -14.54 -25.27 -4.07
C ASN A 216 -14.99 -24.00 -4.82
N ALA A 217 -14.37 -22.87 -4.49
CA ALA A 217 -14.54 -21.64 -5.27
C ALA A 217 -14.00 -21.82 -6.70
N ASP A 218 -14.64 -21.14 -7.64
CA ASP A 218 -14.29 -21.13 -9.04
C ASP A 218 -13.22 -20.05 -9.31
N PRO A 219 -11.99 -20.43 -9.71
CA PRO A 219 -10.92 -19.46 -9.98
C PRO A 219 -11.25 -18.47 -11.11
N GLU A 220 -12.16 -18.82 -12.02
CA GLU A 220 -12.54 -17.96 -13.15
C GLU A 220 -13.73 -17.05 -12.83
N ARG A 221 -14.35 -17.19 -11.64
CA ARG A 221 -15.50 -16.38 -11.21
C ARG A 221 -15.27 -15.71 -9.87
N VAL A 222 -14.14 -15.02 -9.76
CA VAL A 222 -13.78 -14.21 -8.59
C VAL A 222 -14.19 -12.75 -8.81
N ILE A 223 -15.00 -12.21 -7.91
CA ILE A 223 -15.39 -10.80 -7.86
C ILE A 223 -14.75 -10.15 -6.63
N LEU A 224 -14.10 -9.01 -6.81
CA LEU A 224 -13.50 -8.22 -5.74
C LEU A 224 -14.29 -6.92 -5.52
N VAL A 225 -14.92 -6.79 -4.36
CA VAL A 225 -15.63 -5.58 -3.91
C VAL A 225 -14.77 -4.87 -2.89
N GLY A 226 -14.75 -3.54 -2.93
CA GLY A 226 -14.10 -2.74 -1.89
C GLY A 226 -14.83 -1.45 -1.59
N PHE A 227 -14.77 -1.00 -0.34
CA PHE A 227 -15.28 0.30 0.11
C PHE A 227 -14.15 1.23 0.56
N SER A 228 -14.18 2.50 0.14
CA SER A 228 -13.19 3.53 0.53
C SER A 228 -11.74 3.05 0.33
N GLN A 229 -10.94 2.85 1.38
CA GLN A 229 -9.59 2.31 1.24
C GLN A 229 -9.56 0.89 0.64
N GLY A 230 -10.54 0.03 0.95
CA GLY A 230 -10.70 -1.27 0.30
C GLY A 230 -11.02 -1.14 -1.19
N ALA A 231 -11.74 -0.08 -1.60
CA ALA A 231 -11.99 0.20 -3.01
C ALA A 231 -10.70 0.58 -3.76
N ASN A 232 -9.77 1.27 -3.10
CA ASN A 232 -8.45 1.56 -3.68
C ASN A 232 -7.67 0.28 -3.93
N ILE A 233 -7.70 -0.68 -2.99
CA ILE A 233 -7.09 -2.01 -3.16
C ILE A 233 -7.75 -2.76 -4.31
N ALA A 234 -9.08 -2.76 -4.37
CA ALA A 234 -9.82 -3.40 -5.45
C ALA A 234 -9.44 -2.84 -6.83
N LEU A 235 -9.39 -1.51 -6.96
CA LEU A 235 -8.99 -0.83 -8.18
C LEU A 235 -7.56 -1.19 -8.60
N ILE A 236 -6.59 -1.16 -7.67
CA ILE A 236 -5.21 -1.44 -8.04
C ILE A 236 -5.01 -2.90 -8.45
N MET A 237 -5.62 -3.84 -7.72
CA MET A 237 -5.55 -5.25 -8.08
C MET A 237 -6.21 -5.53 -9.42
N GLY A 238 -7.34 -4.88 -9.72
CA GLY A 238 -7.96 -4.96 -11.05
C GLY A 238 -7.09 -4.43 -12.18
N GLN A 239 -6.19 -3.49 -11.91
CA GLN A 239 -5.23 -2.99 -12.90
C GLN A 239 -4.01 -3.91 -13.05
N THR A 240 -3.47 -4.42 -11.94
CA THR A 240 -2.19 -5.16 -11.94
C THR A 240 -2.36 -6.67 -12.13
N GLN A 241 -3.57 -7.18 -11.91
CA GLN A 241 -3.91 -8.61 -12.02
C GLN A 241 -5.29 -8.78 -12.68
N PRO A 242 -5.54 -8.20 -13.87
CA PRO A 242 -6.87 -8.19 -14.49
C PRO A 242 -7.41 -9.60 -14.78
N GLU A 243 -6.54 -10.56 -15.09
CA GLU A 243 -6.89 -11.97 -15.32
C GLU A 243 -7.38 -12.70 -14.06
N ARG A 244 -7.13 -12.14 -12.87
CA ARG A 244 -7.51 -12.75 -11.59
C ARG A 244 -8.97 -12.52 -11.22
N PHE A 245 -9.63 -11.53 -11.83
CA PHE A 245 -10.96 -11.09 -11.42
C PHE A 245 -11.93 -11.08 -12.60
N ALA A 246 -13.04 -11.81 -12.46
CA ALA A 246 -14.20 -11.69 -13.35
C ALA A 246 -14.88 -10.32 -13.24
N GLY A 247 -14.71 -9.64 -12.10
CA GLY A 247 -15.20 -8.29 -11.89
C GLY A 247 -14.58 -7.60 -10.68
N VAL A 248 -14.44 -6.28 -10.76
CA VAL A 248 -14.00 -5.42 -9.67
C VAL A 248 -15.05 -4.35 -9.43
N ILE A 249 -15.52 -4.22 -8.19
CA ILE A 249 -16.59 -3.29 -7.79
C ILE A 249 -16.04 -2.33 -6.72
N PRO A 250 -15.53 -1.16 -7.13
CA PRO A 250 -15.01 -0.16 -6.22
C PRO A 250 -16.09 0.82 -5.78
N ILE A 251 -16.32 0.94 -4.47
CA ILE A 251 -17.33 1.82 -3.88
C ILE A 251 -16.62 3.00 -3.20
N CYS A 252 -16.82 4.21 -3.75
CA CYS A 252 -16.24 5.46 -3.24
C CYS A 252 -14.71 5.44 -3.10
N GLY A 253 -14.02 4.71 -3.98
CA GLY A 253 -12.56 4.67 -4.05
C GLY A 253 -11.96 5.85 -4.82
N HIS A 254 -10.65 6.03 -4.64
CA HIS A 254 -9.82 6.92 -5.43
C HIS A 254 -9.09 6.12 -6.51
N TYR A 255 -9.26 6.52 -7.76
CA TYR A 255 -8.59 5.90 -8.89
C TYR A 255 -7.24 6.58 -9.17
N GLU A 256 -6.16 5.83 -9.00
CA GLU A 256 -4.80 6.23 -9.38
C GLU A 256 -4.50 5.75 -10.80
N ALA A 257 -4.34 6.69 -11.74
CA ALA A 257 -4.28 6.39 -13.17
C ALA A 257 -2.91 5.93 -13.70
N GLN A 258 -1.82 5.99 -12.92
CA GLN A 258 -0.45 5.77 -13.43
C GLN A 258 0.28 4.55 -12.83
N ILE A 259 -0.37 3.39 -12.75
CA ILE A 259 0.37 2.14 -12.44
C ILE A 259 0.63 1.30 -13.70
N ALA A 260 -0.02 1.63 -14.83
CA ALA A 260 0.08 0.85 -16.06
C ALA A 260 1.30 1.15 -16.96
N GLU A 261 2.11 2.18 -16.69
CA GLU A 261 3.22 2.58 -17.60
C GLU A 261 4.62 2.14 -17.14
N SER A 262 4.80 1.58 -15.93
CA SER A 262 6.13 1.21 -15.43
C SER A 262 6.56 -0.24 -15.72
N GLU A 263 5.75 -1.06 -16.39
CA GLU A 263 6.07 -2.47 -16.68
C GLU A 263 6.36 -2.75 -18.17
N GLN A 264 6.38 -1.72 -19.02
CA GLN A 264 6.70 -1.87 -20.45
C GLN A 264 7.77 -0.87 -20.90
N THR A 265 8.99 -0.96 -20.37
CA THR A 265 10.22 -0.73 -21.16
C THR A 265 11.44 -1.34 -20.49
#